data_AF-A0A7Z9M308-F1
#
_entry.id   AF-A0A7Z9M308-F1
#
_cell.length_a   1.000
_cell.length_b   1.000
_cell.length_c   1.000
_cell.angle_alpha   90.00
_cell.angle_beta   90.00
_cell.angle_gamma   90.00
#
_symmetry.space_group_name_H-M   'P 1'
#
loop_
_entity.id
_entity.type
_entity.pdbx_description
1 polymer ?
#
loop_
_entity_poly.entity_id
_entity_poly.type
_entity_poly.pdbx_seq_one_letter_code
_entity_poly.pdbx_strand_id
1 'polypeptide(L)'
;MFDRRTGTFDTVNPFLFEADFADGLKIEVQVNSEFETPDSAEAAALFYLHAVGQLPTLLRTEVETIWLHKGDEDFGGGNNNLLIHHERGLTYIDQGVLEEVFLHEASHTSLDPHHYGEDWERARSADVNSISVYARD
;
A
#
# COMPACT_ATOMS: atom_id res chain seq x y z
N MET A 1 -0.92 -8.09 11.44
CA MET A 1 -1.27 -7.19 10.33
C MET A 1 -1.97 -5.98 10.92
N PHE A 2 -1.67 -4.76 10.48
CA PHE A 2 -2.45 -3.58 10.90
C PHE A 2 -3.79 -3.56 10.17
N ASP A 3 -4.88 -3.36 10.89
CA ASP A 3 -6.20 -3.21 10.30
C ASP A 3 -6.78 -1.84 10.61
N ARG A 4 -7.04 -1.05 9.56
CA ARG A 4 -7.59 0.30 9.71
C ARG A 4 -9.02 0.31 10.25
N ARG A 5 -9.78 -0.79 10.10
CA ARG A 5 -11.14 -0.93 10.67
C ARG A 5 -11.13 -0.87 12.20
N THR A 6 -10.07 -1.39 12.82
CA THR A 6 -9.89 -1.42 14.28
C THR A 6 -8.87 -0.40 14.76
N GLY A 7 -7.98 0.05 13.87
CA GLY A 7 -6.86 0.94 14.20
C GLY A 7 -5.76 0.25 14.99
N THR A 8 -5.68 -1.09 14.95
CA THR A 8 -4.75 -1.89 15.75
C THR A 8 -3.93 -2.88 14.92
N PHE A 9 -2.79 -3.29 15.48
CA PHE A 9 -2.05 -4.44 14.99
C PHE A 9 -2.61 -5.70 15.62
N ASP A 10 -3.16 -6.58 14.78
CA ASP A 10 -3.77 -7.81 15.22
C ASP A 10 -2.90 -9.02 14.83
N THR A 11 -2.82 -9.99 15.74
CA THR A 11 -2.23 -11.30 15.48
C THR A 11 -3.27 -12.16 14.77
N VAL A 12 -3.03 -12.43 13.49
CA VAL A 12 -3.89 -13.25 12.64
C VAL A 12 -3.10 -14.42 12.06
N ASN A 13 -3.80 -15.43 11.53
CA ASN A 13 -3.22 -16.53 10.78
C ASN A 13 -3.55 -16.35 9.28
N PRO A 14 -2.77 -15.55 8.54
CA PRO A 14 -3.09 -15.20 7.15
C PRO A 14 -2.72 -16.34 6.18
N PHE A 15 -3.27 -16.26 4.97
CA PHE A 15 -2.70 -16.94 3.82
C PHE A 15 -1.44 -16.18 3.38
N LEU A 16 -0.33 -16.89 3.20
CA LEU A 16 0.96 -16.33 2.81
C LEU A 16 1.29 -16.70 1.37
N PHE A 17 1.68 -15.70 0.58
CA PHE A 17 2.16 -15.86 -0.78
C PHE A 17 3.45 -15.07 -0.98
N GLU A 18 4.23 -15.45 -1.99
CA GLU A 18 5.34 -14.64 -2.50
C GLU A 18 4.97 -14.16 -3.90
N ALA A 19 4.99 -12.85 -4.11
CA ALA A 19 4.78 -12.25 -5.41
C ALA A 19 6.13 -12.01 -6.11
N ASP A 20 6.35 -12.67 -7.24
CA ASP A 20 7.52 -12.51 -8.09
C ASP A 20 7.27 -11.52 -9.23
N PHE A 21 8.11 -10.50 -9.35
CA PHE A 21 8.02 -9.50 -10.41
C PHE A 21 9.11 -9.68 -11.48
N ALA A 22 8.83 -9.24 -12.71
CA ALA A 22 9.72 -9.40 -13.85
C ALA A 22 11.08 -8.68 -13.70
N ASP A 23 11.15 -7.67 -12.83
CA ASP A 23 12.38 -6.96 -12.48
C ASP A 23 13.17 -7.63 -11.34
N GLY A 24 12.73 -8.80 -10.88
CA GLY A 24 13.41 -9.61 -9.88
C GLY A 24 13.09 -9.23 -8.43
N LEU A 25 12.24 -8.22 -8.21
CA LEU A 25 11.73 -7.93 -6.87
C LEU A 25 10.76 -9.02 -6.42
N LYS A 26 10.72 -9.25 -5.11
CA LYS A 26 9.83 -10.18 -4.42
C LYS A 26 9.13 -9.44 -3.30
N ILE A 27 7.84 -9.73 -3.10
CA ILE A 27 7.04 -9.14 -2.01
C ILE A 27 6.25 -10.25 -1.32
N GLU A 28 6.31 -10.32 0.00
CA GLU A 28 5.47 -11.25 0.77
C GLU A 28 4.04 -10.70 0.85
N VAL A 29 3.05 -11.47 0.44
CA VAL A 29 1.65 -11.07 0.50
C VAL A 29 0.96 -11.85 1.60
N GLN A 30 0.44 -11.14 2.59
CA GLN A 30 -0.32 -11.69 3.71
C GLN A 30 -1.79 -11.32 3.52
N VAL A 31 -2.61 -12.32 3.20
CA VAL A 31 -4.05 -12.15 3.02
C VAL A 31 -4.77 -12.66 4.25
N ASN A 32 -5.59 -11.83 4.87
CA ASN A 32 -6.29 -12.17 6.10
C ASN A 32 -7.18 -13.43 5.92
N SER A 33 -7.36 -14.22 6.98
CA SER A 33 -8.15 -15.45 6.94
C SER A 33 -9.64 -15.24 6.64
N GLU A 34 -10.12 -13.99 6.70
CA GLU A 34 -11.48 -13.61 6.28
C GLU A 34 -11.78 -13.83 4.79
N PHE A 35 -10.76 -14.12 3.97
CA PHE A 35 -10.93 -14.60 2.60
C PHE A 35 -11.27 -16.09 2.50
N GLU A 36 -11.33 -16.80 3.64
CA GLU A 36 -11.84 -18.17 3.82
C GLU A 36 -11.00 -19.30 3.22
N THR A 37 -10.55 -19.19 1.97
CA THR A 37 -9.80 -20.23 1.27
C THR A 37 -8.51 -19.71 0.63
N PRO A 38 -7.49 -20.57 0.44
CA PRO A 38 -6.29 -20.18 -0.30
C PRO A 38 -6.60 -19.66 -1.71
N ASP A 39 -7.51 -20.32 -2.45
CA ASP A 39 -7.85 -19.95 -3.82
C ASP A 39 -8.48 -18.55 -3.92
N SER A 40 -9.42 -18.23 -3.01
CA SER A 40 -10.03 -16.89 -2.96
C SER A 40 -9.05 -15.82 -2.46
N ALA A 41 -8.15 -16.16 -1.54
CA ALA A 41 -7.10 -15.26 -1.07
C ALA A 41 -6.08 -14.95 -2.17
N GLU A 42 -5.65 -15.97 -2.93
CA GLU A 42 -4.75 -15.81 -4.06
C GLU A 42 -5.39 -14.98 -5.18
N ALA A 43 -6.66 -15.26 -5.51
CA ALA A 43 -7.39 -14.49 -6.51
C ALA A 43 -7.50 -13.00 -6.14
N ALA A 44 -7.77 -12.70 -4.86
CA ALA A 44 -7.82 -11.33 -4.36
C ALA A 44 -6.43 -10.66 -4.38
N ALA A 45 -5.37 -11.37 -4.03
CA ALA A 45 -4.00 -10.87 -4.10
C ALA A 45 -3.57 -10.56 -5.54
N LEU A 46 -3.73 -11.50 -6.46
CA LEU A 46 -3.34 -11.36 -7.88
C LEU A 46 -3.99 -10.15 -8.54
N PHE A 47 -5.22 -9.86 -8.16
CA PHE A 47 -5.97 -8.71 -8.66
C PHE A 47 -5.24 -7.37 -8.40
N TYR A 48 -4.75 -7.15 -7.17
CA TYR A 48 -4.00 -5.94 -6.83
C TYR A 48 -2.55 -5.98 -7.29
N LEU A 49 -1.93 -7.16 -7.31
CA LEU A 49 -0.54 -7.33 -7.73
C LEU A 49 -0.30 -6.90 -9.17
N HIS A 50 -1.32 -6.90 -10.03
CA HIS A 50 -1.21 -6.35 -11.38
C HIS A 50 -0.87 -4.85 -11.35
N ALA A 51 -1.63 -4.05 -10.60
CA ALA A 51 -1.41 -2.62 -10.46
C ALA A 51 -0.09 -2.32 -9.75
N VAL A 52 0.22 -3.06 -8.67
CA VAL A 52 1.50 -2.94 -7.96
C VAL A 52 2.67 -3.23 -8.91
N GLY A 53 2.59 -4.29 -9.72
CA GLY A 53 3.65 -4.67 -10.66
C GLY A 53 3.89 -3.68 -11.79
N GLN A 54 2.95 -2.78 -12.07
CA GLN A 54 3.11 -1.70 -13.05
C GLN A 54 3.84 -0.48 -12.49
N LEU A 55 3.98 -0.38 -11.16
CA LEU A 55 4.72 0.71 -10.56
C LEU A 55 6.20 0.69 -10.99
N PRO A 56 6.85 1.85 -11.18
CA PRO A 56 8.29 1.94 -11.35
C PRO A 56 9.01 1.14 -10.27
N THR A 57 10.05 0.40 -10.65
CA THR A 57 10.84 -0.44 -9.73
C THR A 57 11.28 0.31 -8.48
N LEU A 58 11.68 1.58 -8.64
CA LEU A 58 12.09 2.45 -7.52
C LEU A 58 11.06 2.51 -6.40
N LEU A 59 9.77 2.61 -6.74
CA LEU A 59 8.67 2.71 -5.77
C LEU A 59 8.39 1.39 -5.05
N ARG A 60 8.83 0.26 -5.61
CA ARG A 60 8.66 -1.07 -5.01
C ARG A 60 9.87 -1.54 -4.21
N THR A 61 11.01 -0.84 -4.30
CA THR A 61 12.29 -1.30 -3.75
C THR A 61 12.26 -1.59 -2.25
N GLU A 62 11.48 -0.82 -1.50
CA GLU A 62 11.37 -0.96 -0.04
C GLU A 62 10.00 -1.53 0.39
N VAL A 63 9.18 -2.01 -0.56
CA VAL A 63 7.93 -2.73 -0.26
C VAL A 63 8.27 -4.19 -0.01
N GLU A 64 8.39 -4.57 1.26
CA GLU A 64 8.71 -5.95 1.67
C GLU A 64 7.45 -6.81 1.80
N THR A 65 6.34 -6.21 2.23
CA THR A 65 5.10 -6.92 2.54
C THR A 65 3.85 -6.25 1.99
N ILE A 66 2.78 -7.01 1.80
CA ILE A 66 1.42 -6.51 1.54
C ILE A 66 0.47 -7.11 2.56
N TRP A 67 -0.40 -6.29 3.15
CA TRP A 67 -1.50 -6.75 4.01
C TRP A 67 -2.83 -6.55 3.30
N LEU A 68 -3.55 -7.65 3.06
CA LEU A 68 -4.86 -7.62 2.41
C LEU A 68 -5.96 -8.03 3.39
N HIS A 69 -6.85 -7.09 3.67
CA HIS A 69 -8.05 -7.25 4.48
C HIS A 69 -9.30 -7.10 3.61
N LYS A 70 -10.44 -7.64 4.06
CA LYS A 70 -11.76 -7.11 3.69
C LYS A 70 -12.01 -5.81 4.46
N GLY A 71 -12.92 -4.97 4.01
CA GLY A 71 -13.26 -3.68 4.58
C GLY A 71 -13.28 -2.55 3.56
N ASP A 72 -13.89 -1.45 3.96
CA ASP A 72 -13.99 -0.22 3.17
C ASP A 72 -13.21 0.93 3.80
N GLU A 73 -11.95 0.66 4.13
CA GLU A 73 -11.02 1.64 4.68
C GLU A 73 -9.96 2.02 3.64
N ASP A 74 -9.37 3.21 3.78
CA ASP A 74 -8.33 3.69 2.86
C ASP A 74 -7.15 2.71 2.77
N PHE A 75 -6.39 2.78 1.67
CA PHE A 75 -5.11 2.08 1.56
C PHE A 75 -4.04 2.80 2.39
N GLY A 76 -2.89 2.16 2.60
CA GLY A 76 -1.79 2.78 3.34
C GLY A 76 -0.43 2.30 2.87
N GLY A 77 0.55 3.18 2.96
CA GLY A 77 1.97 2.91 2.78
C GLY A 77 2.81 3.24 4.02
N GLY A 78 4.08 2.86 3.98
CA GLY A 78 5.03 2.93 5.09
C GLY A 78 5.26 1.58 5.77
N ASN A 79 6.16 1.53 6.75
CA ASN A 79 6.55 0.28 7.44
C ASN A 79 6.94 -0.87 6.48
N ASN A 80 7.57 -0.53 5.36
CA ASN A 80 7.92 -1.49 4.30
C ASN A 80 6.71 -2.31 3.80
N ASN A 81 5.51 -1.74 3.84
CA ASN A 81 4.24 -2.43 3.59
C ASN A 81 3.31 -1.64 2.65
N LEU A 82 2.40 -2.35 1.97
CA LEU A 82 1.17 -1.76 1.43
C LEU A 82 -0.04 -2.42 2.12
N LEU A 83 -0.89 -1.58 2.72
CA LEU A 83 -2.15 -1.97 3.34
C LEU A 83 -3.30 -1.81 2.35
N ILE A 84 -4.06 -2.88 2.18
CA ILE A 84 -5.19 -2.96 1.25
C ILE A 84 -6.43 -3.42 1.99
N HIS A 85 -7.54 -2.71 1.79
CA HIS A 85 -8.88 -3.13 2.17
C HIS A 85 -9.73 -3.35 0.91
N HIS A 86 -10.24 -4.57 0.73
CA HIS A 86 -10.73 -5.04 -0.57
C HIS A 86 -11.89 -4.21 -1.13
N GLU A 87 -12.92 -3.95 -0.32
CA GLU A 87 -14.12 -3.21 -0.72
C GLU A 87 -13.77 -1.75 -1.07
N ARG A 88 -12.80 -1.14 -0.37
CA ARG A 88 -12.26 0.17 -0.80
C ARG A 88 -11.54 0.08 -2.13
N GLY A 89 -10.74 -0.97 -2.32
CA GLY A 89 -10.05 -1.20 -3.59
C GLY A 89 -11.01 -1.31 -4.77
N LEU A 90 -12.16 -1.98 -4.60
CA LEU A 90 -13.22 -2.04 -5.61
C LEU A 90 -13.74 -0.64 -5.97
N THR A 91 -13.88 0.25 -4.99
CA THR A 91 -14.25 1.66 -5.22
C THR A 91 -13.19 2.40 -6.04
N TYR A 92 -11.90 2.23 -5.73
CA TYR A 92 -10.82 2.86 -6.49
C TYR A 92 -10.73 2.38 -7.93
N ILE A 93 -11.13 1.14 -8.20
CA ILE A 93 -11.22 0.59 -9.55
C ILE A 93 -12.37 1.20 -10.32
N ASP A 94 -13.55 1.30 -9.71
CA ASP A 94 -14.71 1.96 -10.34
C ASP A 94 -14.40 3.43 -10.68
N GLN A 95 -13.61 4.08 -9.83
CA GLN A 95 -13.14 5.45 -10.05
C GLN A 95 -11.99 5.56 -11.06
N GLY A 96 -11.32 4.45 -11.40
CA GLY A 96 -10.16 4.43 -12.30
C GLY A 96 -8.89 5.03 -11.70
N VAL A 97 -8.71 4.97 -10.38
CA VAL A 97 -7.60 5.60 -9.64
C VAL A 97 -6.72 4.62 -8.87
N LEU A 98 -6.93 3.30 -9.01
CA LEU A 98 -6.23 2.27 -8.23
C LEU A 98 -4.70 2.40 -8.36
N GLU A 99 -4.19 2.57 -9.57
CA GLU A 99 -2.77 2.69 -9.87
C GLU A 99 -2.17 3.98 -9.27
N GLU A 100 -2.92 5.09 -9.31
CA GLU A 100 -2.50 6.37 -8.71
C GLU A 100 -2.44 6.27 -7.17
N VAL A 101 -3.40 5.58 -6.56
CA VAL A 101 -3.39 5.29 -5.12
C VAL A 101 -2.17 4.44 -4.76
N PHE A 102 -1.88 3.37 -5.51
CA PHE A 102 -0.68 2.57 -5.24
C PHE A 102 0.62 3.34 -5.45
N LEU A 103 0.68 4.24 -6.43
CA LEU A 103 1.82 5.13 -6.61
C LEU A 103 2.02 6.03 -5.38
N HIS A 104 0.93 6.58 -4.83
CA HIS A 104 0.94 7.37 -3.60
C HIS A 104 1.45 6.56 -2.41
N GLU A 105 0.82 5.41 -2.12
CA GLU A 105 1.21 4.59 -0.97
C GLU A 105 2.65 4.03 -1.09
N ALA A 106 3.06 3.63 -2.29
CA ALA A 106 4.43 3.16 -2.50
C ALA A 106 5.48 4.28 -2.38
N SER A 107 5.08 5.54 -2.56
CA SER A 107 5.96 6.69 -2.29
C SER A 107 6.23 6.85 -0.79
N HIS A 108 5.20 6.69 0.05
CA HIS A 108 5.38 6.63 1.50
C HIS A 108 6.32 5.52 1.94
N THR A 109 6.32 4.40 1.22
CA THR A 109 7.18 3.25 1.55
C THR A 109 8.62 3.42 1.08
N SER A 110 8.84 3.84 -0.17
CA SER A 110 10.17 3.76 -0.82
C SER A 110 10.81 5.11 -1.13
N LEU A 111 10.10 6.25 -0.97
CA LEU A 111 10.65 7.58 -1.24
C LEU A 111 10.75 8.43 0.03
N ASP A 112 9.69 8.47 0.85
CA ASP A 112 9.65 9.31 2.06
C ASP A 112 10.86 9.10 2.98
N PRO A 113 11.33 7.87 3.27
CA PRO A 113 12.51 7.67 4.11
C PRO A 113 13.79 8.36 3.62
N HIS A 114 13.87 8.64 2.32
CA HIS A 114 15.04 9.24 1.66
C HIS A 114 14.90 10.75 1.42
N HIS A 115 13.68 11.30 1.53
CA HIS A 115 13.40 12.70 1.21
C HIS A 115 12.89 13.49 2.41
N TYR A 116 12.16 12.86 3.33
CA TYR A 116 11.73 13.53 4.56
C TYR A 116 12.91 13.81 5.48
N GLY A 117 12.92 15.01 6.03
CA GLY A 117 14.02 15.52 6.84
C GLY A 117 14.05 17.04 6.83
N GLU A 118 15.08 17.62 7.43
CA GLU A 118 15.19 19.07 7.59
C GLU A 118 15.15 19.83 6.25
N ASP A 119 15.73 19.25 5.20
CA ASP A 119 15.80 19.86 3.87
C ASP A 119 14.40 19.95 3.22
N TRP A 120 13.61 18.87 3.35
CA TRP A 120 12.21 18.85 2.93
C TRP A 120 11.36 19.83 3.73
N GLU A 121 11.51 19.86 5.05
CA GLU A 121 10.78 20.80 5.91
C GLU A 121 11.10 22.26 5.58
N ARG A 122 12.37 22.57 5.27
CA ARG A 122 12.77 23.89 4.79
C ARG A 122 12.18 24.22 3.43
N ALA A 123 12.19 23.29 2.48
CA ALA A 123 11.59 23.47 1.17
C ALA A 123 10.07 23.71 1.27
N ARG A 124 9.35 22.85 2.01
CA ARG A 124 7.91 23.00 2.27
C ARG A 124 7.57 24.34 2.92
N SER A 125 8.37 24.76 3.90
CA SER A 125 8.17 26.06 4.57
C SER A 125 8.42 27.25 3.66
N ALA A 126 9.30 27.10 2.66
CA ALA A 126 9.59 28.13 1.66
C ALA A 126 8.51 28.27 0.58
N ASP A 127 7.72 27.21 0.32
CA ASP A 127 6.66 27.22 -0.71
C ASP A 127 5.44 28.07 -0.32
N VAL A 128 5.33 28.52 0.94
CA VAL A 128 4.31 29.41 1.55
C VAL A 128 2.83 29.03 1.34
N ASN A 129 2.54 28.02 0.51
CA ASN A 129 1.22 27.50 0.17
C ASN A 129 1.25 25.98 0.20
N SER A 130 0.08 25.40 0.44
CA SER A 130 -0.14 23.96 0.41
C SER A 130 -1.40 23.68 -0.38
N ILE A 131 -1.44 22.54 -1.08
CA ILE A 131 -2.60 22.13 -1.88
C ILE A 131 -3.82 21.79 -1.02
N SER A 132 -3.62 21.54 0.28
CA SER A 132 -4.67 21.30 1.26
C SER A 132 -4.17 21.62 2.67
N VAL A 133 -5.09 21.64 3.64
CA VAL A 133 -4.75 21.71 5.08
C VAL A 133 -3.94 20.48 5.50
N TYR A 134 -4.31 19.29 5.01
CA TYR A 134 -3.61 18.05 5.29
C TYR A 134 -2.18 18.04 4.74
N ALA A 135 -1.93 18.64 3.57
CA ALA A 135 -0.58 18.76 3.02
C ALA A 135 0.28 19.82 3.74
N ARG A 136 -0.35 20.68 4.55
CA ARG A 136 0.32 21.73 5.32
C ARG A 136 0.73 21.25 6.71
N ASP A 137 -0.21 20.61 7.40
CA ASP A 137 -0.13 20.23 8.82
C ASP A 137 0.51 18.85 8.98
#